data_AF-A0A813LIY6-F1
#
_entry.id   AF-A0A813LIY6-F1
#
_cell.length_a   1.000
_cell.length_b   1.000
_cell.length_c   1.000
_cell.angle_alpha   90.00
_cell.angle_beta   90.00
_cell.angle_gamma   90.00
#
_symmetry.space_group_name_H-M   'P 1'
#
loop_
_entity.id
_entity.type
_entity.pdbx_description
1 polymer ?
#
loop_
_entity_poly.entity_id
_entity_poly.type
_entity_poly.pdbx_seq_one_letter_code
_entity_poly.pdbx_strand_id
1 'polypeptide(L)'
;MVGGWSAFWLTLFLWADVAAMFGRSGPIVFVDKVCIDQVNIDRKKQGILAIPAWLACSGTLVAVFTDELLVKLWTCFELCTFVAVGRTDKIRVEPALLSYASFFVSMWLLILLIWSQLLLMGDDTNRVLQSALCLEFTVTVAVLGYSGMFLIIFVVLAHWGRVCPLGS
;
A
#
# COMPACT_ATOMS: atom_id res chain seq x y z
N MET A 1 26.19 0.80 -15.27
CA MET A 1 24.80 0.39 -15.57
C MET A 1 23.82 0.84 -14.47
N VAL A 2 23.99 2.04 -13.90
CA VAL A 2 23.18 2.50 -12.74
C VAL A 2 21.85 3.13 -13.17
N GLY A 3 21.76 3.67 -14.39
CA GLY A 3 20.59 4.42 -14.86
C GLY A 3 19.30 3.61 -15.08
N GLY A 4 19.39 2.31 -15.38
CA GLY A 4 18.20 1.48 -15.61
C GLY A 4 17.41 1.20 -14.34
N TRP A 5 18.11 1.11 -13.21
CA TRP A 5 17.52 0.74 -11.92
C TRP A 5 16.83 1.92 -11.25
N SER A 6 17.44 3.11 -11.31
CA SER A 6 16.81 4.35 -10.86
C SER A 6 15.58 4.69 -11.72
N ALA A 7 15.65 4.47 -13.04
CA ALA A 7 14.50 4.63 -13.92
C ALA A 7 13.35 3.67 -13.58
N PHE A 8 13.63 2.42 -13.21
CA PHE A 8 12.60 1.46 -12.79
C PHE A 8 11.83 1.95 -11.55
N TRP A 9 12.53 2.40 -10.51
CA TRP A 9 11.88 2.91 -9.29
C TRP A 9 11.17 4.23 -9.51
N LEU A 10 11.75 5.14 -10.28
CA LEU A 10 11.07 6.39 -10.68
C LEU A 10 9.80 6.10 -11.48
N THR A 11 9.84 5.10 -12.37
CA THR A 11 8.64 4.66 -13.08
C THR A 11 7.64 4.07 -12.08
N LEU A 12 8.04 3.13 -11.22
CA LEU A 12 7.10 2.46 -10.32
C LEU A 12 6.40 3.42 -9.33
N PHE A 13 7.13 4.40 -8.78
CA PHE A 13 6.59 5.37 -7.83
C PHE A 13 5.95 6.59 -8.48
N LEU A 14 6.52 7.15 -9.56
CA LEU A 14 5.96 8.33 -10.22
C LEU A 14 5.06 7.99 -11.41
N TRP A 15 4.83 6.72 -11.76
CA TRP A 15 3.95 6.39 -12.90
C TRP A 15 2.54 6.91 -12.69
N ALA A 16 2.03 6.96 -11.46
CA ALA A 16 0.74 7.57 -11.17
C ALA A 16 0.72 9.07 -11.51
N ASP A 17 1.76 9.80 -11.11
CA ASP A 17 1.90 11.24 -11.37
C ASP A 17 2.20 11.55 -12.85
N VAL A 18 3.05 10.73 -13.48
CA VAL A 18 3.38 10.81 -14.91
C VAL A 18 2.14 10.48 -15.75
N ALA A 19 1.36 9.45 -15.39
CA ALA A 19 0.09 9.15 -16.04
C ALA A 19 -0.90 10.31 -15.89
N ALA A 20 -0.93 10.99 -14.74
CA ALA A 20 -1.73 12.19 -14.55
C ALA A 20 -1.30 13.35 -15.45
N MET A 21 0.01 13.55 -15.69
CA MET A 21 0.52 14.53 -16.66
C MET A 21 0.08 14.24 -18.11
N PHE A 22 -0.11 12.96 -18.47
CA PHE A 22 -0.65 12.54 -19.76
C PHE A 22 -2.18 12.55 -19.84
N GLY A 23 -2.85 13.22 -18.90
CA GLY A 23 -4.31 13.38 -18.91
C GLY A 23 -5.10 12.14 -18.51
N ARG A 24 -4.44 11.10 -17.94
CA ARG A 24 -5.16 10.02 -17.26
C ARG A 24 -5.49 10.49 -15.85
N SER A 25 -6.68 11.06 -15.68
CA SER A 25 -7.23 11.35 -14.37
C SER A 25 -7.43 10.04 -13.60
N GLY A 26 -6.81 9.94 -12.42
CA GLY A 26 -7.06 8.85 -11.49
C GLY A 26 -8.52 8.82 -11.03
N PRO A 27 -8.94 7.76 -10.32
CA PRO A 27 -10.28 7.71 -9.75
C PRO A 27 -10.50 8.92 -8.83
N ILE A 28 -11.69 9.52 -8.90
CA ILE A 28 -12.09 10.56 -7.97
C ILE A 28 -12.38 9.87 -6.64
N VAL A 29 -11.52 10.09 -5.65
CA VAL A 29 -11.64 9.48 -4.31
C VAL A 29 -12.14 10.54 -3.33
N PHE A 30 -13.20 10.22 -2.62
CA PHE A 30 -13.66 11.00 -1.47
C PHE A 30 -12.97 10.45 -0.21
N VAL A 31 -12.23 11.29 0.50
CA VAL A 31 -11.61 10.96 1.79
C VAL A 31 -12.16 11.92 2.82
N ASP A 32 -12.93 11.40 3.77
CA ASP A 32 -13.61 12.16 4.83
C ASP A 32 -12.69 13.19 5.51
N LYS A 33 -11.46 12.79 5.85
CA LYS A 33 -10.49 13.61 6.55
C LYS A 33 -9.99 14.80 5.72
N VAL A 34 -10.00 14.68 4.39
CA VAL A 34 -9.48 15.69 3.45
C VAL A 34 -10.63 16.58 2.95
N CYS A 35 -11.79 15.99 2.69
CA CYS A 35 -12.93 16.68 2.09
C CYS A 35 -13.78 17.45 3.11
N ILE A 36 -13.69 17.09 4.40
CA ILE A 36 -14.43 17.77 5.47
C ILE A 36 -13.50 18.72 6.21
N ASP A 37 -13.94 19.97 6.37
CA ASP A 37 -13.23 20.97 7.15
C ASP A 37 -13.04 20.49 8.60
N GLN A 38 -11.79 20.36 9.04
CA GLN A 38 -11.46 19.91 10.40
C GLN A 38 -11.34 21.07 11.40
N VAL A 39 -11.26 22.31 10.91
CA VAL A 39 -10.97 23.51 11.72
C VAL A 39 -12.26 24.27 12.02
N ASN A 40 -13.11 24.47 11.01
CA ASN A 40 -14.37 25.18 11.17
C ASN A 40 -15.51 24.21 11.53
N ILE A 41 -16.04 24.34 12.75
CA ILE A 41 -17.09 23.47 13.29
C ILE A 41 -18.38 23.50 12.46
N ASP A 42 -18.78 24.66 11.94
CA ASP A 42 -20.02 24.79 11.18
C ASP A 42 -19.90 24.12 9.80
N ARG A 43 -18.76 24.32 9.13
CA ARG A 43 -18.45 23.63 7.86
C ARG A 43 -18.26 22.14 8.07
N LYS A 44 -17.67 21.72 9.20
CA LYS A 44 -17.54 20.32 9.58
C LYS A 44 -18.90 19.64 9.69
N LYS A 45 -19.85 20.26 10.40
CA LYS A 45 -21.22 19.75 10.52
C LYS A 45 -21.91 19.63 9.16
N GLN A 46 -21.77 20.65 8.31
CA GLN A 46 -22.33 20.60 6.95
C GLN A 46 -21.71 19.48 6.11
N GLY A 47 -20.38 19.30 6.19
CA GLY A 47 -19.67 18.22 5.50
C GLY A 47 -20.10 16.83 5.97
N ILE A 48 -20.26 16.65 7.28
CA ILE A 48 -20.78 15.41 7.90
C ILE A 48 -22.18 15.08 7.39
N LEU A 49 -23.08 16.08 7.33
CA LEU A 49 -24.44 15.88 6.83
C LEU A 49 -24.51 15.54 5.33
N ALA A 50 -23.48 15.90 4.55
CA ALA A 50 -23.42 15.65 3.12
C ALA A 50 -22.94 14.23 2.76
N ILE A 51 -22.44 13.45 3.71
CA ILE A 51 -21.80 12.14 3.42
C ILE A 51 -22.74 11.07 2.90
N PRO A 52 -23.98 10.92 3.39
CA PRO A 52 -24.92 10.01 2.77
C PRO A 52 -25.15 10.31 1.29
N ALA A 53 -25.16 11.59 0.90
CA ALA A 53 -25.25 11.99 -0.51
C ALA A 53 -23.99 11.60 -1.30
N TRP A 54 -22.78 11.79 -0.74
CA TRP A 54 -21.56 11.31 -1.37
C TRP A 54 -21.53 9.79 -1.54
N LEU A 55 -21.97 9.03 -0.53
CA LEU A 55 -22.07 7.57 -0.58
C LEU A 55 -23.11 7.09 -1.61
N ALA A 56 -24.22 7.83 -1.76
CA ALA A 56 -25.23 7.52 -2.79
C ALA A 56 -24.69 7.77 -4.22
N CYS A 57 -23.79 8.75 -4.39
CA CYS A 57 -23.15 9.04 -5.66
C CYS A 57 -21.89 8.20 -5.94
N SER A 58 -21.28 7.59 -4.91
CA SER A 58 -20.04 6.84 -5.07
C SER A 58 -20.26 5.47 -5.71
N GLY A 59 -19.40 5.12 -6.66
CA GLY A 59 -19.47 3.84 -7.38
C GLY A 59 -18.90 2.66 -6.60
N THR A 60 -18.05 2.90 -5.60
CA THR A 60 -17.37 1.86 -4.82
C THR A 60 -17.02 2.41 -3.45
N LEU A 61 -17.18 1.59 -2.41
CA LEU A 61 -16.73 1.90 -1.06
C LEU A 61 -15.50 1.04 -0.75
N VAL A 62 -14.38 1.68 -0.39
CA VAL A 62 -13.17 1.00 0.06
C VAL A 62 -13.08 1.13 1.58
N ALA A 63 -13.31 0.02 2.28
CA ALA A 63 -13.19 -0.06 3.74
C ALA A 63 -11.80 -0.60 4.11
N VAL A 64 -10.99 0.23 4.77
CA VAL A 64 -9.66 -0.17 5.22
C VAL A 64 -9.78 -0.98 6.49
N PHE A 65 -9.61 -2.30 6.38
CA PHE A 65 -9.76 -3.21 7.52
C PHE A 65 -8.66 -2.96 8.55
N THR A 66 -9.09 -2.50 9.72
CA THR A 66 -8.29 -2.28 10.93
C THR A 66 -9.14 -2.71 12.12
N ASP A 67 -8.53 -3.04 13.25
CA ASP A 67 -9.25 -3.44 14.46
C ASP A 67 -10.23 -2.35 14.95
N GLU A 68 -9.98 -1.10 14.57
CA GLU A 68 -10.80 0.06 14.91
C GLU A 68 -11.97 0.30 13.95
N LEU A 69 -12.04 -0.40 12.80
CA LEU A 69 -13.05 -0.12 11.76
C LEU A 69 -14.47 -0.26 12.30
N LEU A 70 -14.74 -1.37 13.01
CA LEU A 70 -16.06 -1.67 13.58
C LEU A 70 -16.31 -0.96 14.92
N VAL A 71 -15.26 -0.40 15.54
CA VAL A 71 -15.34 0.35 16.80
C VAL A 71 -15.77 1.79 16.53
N LYS A 72 -15.30 2.36 15.42
CA LYS A 72 -15.65 3.73 15.02
C LYS A 72 -17.06 3.76 14.47
N LEU A 73 -17.97 4.35 15.25
CA LEU A 73 -19.39 4.55 14.92
C LEU A 73 -19.59 5.12 13.51
N TRP A 74 -18.70 6.02 13.11
CA TRP A 74 -18.75 6.68 11.81
C TRP A 74 -18.55 5.73 10.63
N THR A 75 -17.52 4.89 10.67
CA THR A 75 -17.25 3.90 9.63
C THR A 75 -18.40 2.89 9.51
N CYS A 76 -18.98 2.48 10.65
CA CYS A 76 -20.17 1.63 10.66
C CYS A 76 -21.38 2.32 10.02
N PHE A 77 -21.57 3.62 10.28
CA PHE A 77 -22.63 4.40 9.64
C PHE A 77 -22.45 4.47 8.12
N GLU A 78 -21.23 4.74 7.63
CA GLU A 78 -20.94 4.78 6.19
C GLU A 78 -21.17 3.42 5.52
N LEU A 79 -20.70 2.34 6.15
CA LEU A 79 -20.88 0.97 5.68
C LEU A 79 -22.36 0.59 5.63
N CYS A 80 -23.11 0.81 6.72
CA CYS A 80 -24.55 0.53 6.78
C CYS A 80 -25.33 1.35 5.76
N THR A 81 -24.97 2.63 5.57
CA THR A 81 -25.63 3.50 4.57
C THR A 81 -25.37 2.98 3.16
N PHE A 82 -24.14 2.57 2.84
CA PHE A 82 -23.81 2.03 1.52
C PHE A 82 -24.49 0.68 1.25
N VAL A 83 -24.61 -0.17 2.27
CA VAL A 83 -25.37 -1.42 2.20
C VAL A 83 -26.86 -1.14 2.03
N ALA A 84 -27.42 -0.17 2.74
CA ALA A 84 -28.84 0.21 2.65
C ALA A 84 -29.22 0.75 1.25
N VAL A 85 -28.26 1.34 0.53
CA VAL A 85 -28.42 1.77 -0.88
C VAL A 85 -28.42 0.57 -1.86
N GLY A 86 -28.19 -0.66 -1.37
CA GLY A 86 -28.27 -1.89 -2.16
C GLY A 86 -27.02 -2.20 -2.98
N ARG A 87 -25.85 -1.65 -2.60
CA ARG A 87 -24.57 -1.78 -3.33
C ARG A 87 -23.57 -2.68 -2.63
N THR A 88 -24.02 -3.83 -2.12
CA THR A 88 -23.16 -4.77 -1.37
C THR A 88 -22.05 -5.38 -2.23
N ASP A 89 -22.25 -5.50 -3.53
CA ASP A 89 -21.29 -6.00 -4.52
C ASP A 89 -20.10 -5.05 -4.76
N LYS A 90 -20.22 -3.78 -4.33
CA LYS A 90 -19.22 -2.74 -4.59
C LYS A 90 -18.45 -2.31 -3.34
N ILE A 91 -18.46 -3.15 -2.31
CA ILE A 91 -17.67 -2.94 -1.09
C ILE A 91 -16.35 -3.70 -1.25
N ARG A 92 -15.24 -2.98 -1.24
CA ARG A 92 -13.89 -3.58 -1.21
C ARG A 92 -13.29 -3.39 0.16
N VAL A 93 -12.88 -4.50 0.78
CA VAL A 93 -12.22 -4.49 2.08
C VAL A 93 -10.73 -4.70 1.84
N GLU A 94 -9.92 -3.69 2.16
CA GLU A 94 -8.48 -3.72 1.94
C GLU A 94 -7.73 -3.68 3.28
N PRO A 95 -6.80 -4.61 3.56
CA PRO A 95 -6.05 -4.60 4.80
C PRO A 95 -5.03 -3.46 4.82
N ALA A 96 -5.04 -2.65 5.89
CA ALA A 96 -4.11 -1.51 6.02
C ALA A 96 -2.63 -1.93 6.03
N LEU A 97 -2.34 -3.17 6.44
CA LEU A 97 -0.97 -3.68 6.59
C LEU A 97 -0.25 -3.85 5.24
N LEU A 98 -0.99 -4.00 4.14
CA LEU A 98 -0.42 -4.29 2.82
C LEU A 98 0.39 -3.10 2.26
N SER A 99 -0.08 -1.87 2.50
CA SER A 99 0.62 -0.65 2.08
C SER A 99 1.89 -0.42 2.89
N TYR A 100 1.88 -0.69 4.20
CA TYR A 100 3.10 -0.63 5.02
C TYR A 100 4.11 -1.70 4.62
N ALA A 101 3.67 -2.94 4.44
CA ALA A 101 4.55 -4.05 4.07
C ALA A 101 5.25 -3.79 2.72
N SER A 102 4.51 -3.33 1.71
CA SER A 102 5.09 -2.99 0.40
C SER A 102 6.11 -1.84 0.49
N PHE A 103 5.84 -0.81 1.29
CA PHE A 103 6.79 0.28 1.53
C PHE A 103 8.09 -0.22 2.17
N PHE A 104 8.00 -0.97 3.28
CA PHE A 104 9.19 -1.48 3.97
C PHE A 104 10.01 -2.45 3.11
N VAL A 105 9.35 -3.30 2.32
CA VAL A 105 10.02 -4.19 1.36
C VAL A 105 10.76 -3.40 0.30
N SER A 106 10.12 -2.38 -0.28
CA SER A 106 10.75 -1.53 -1.30
C SER A 106 11.97 -0.79 -0.74
N MET A 107 11.87 -0.24 0.47
CA MET A 107 12.96 0.44 1.16
C MET A 107 14.13 -0.51 1.46
N TRP A 108 13.82 -1.73 1.93
CA TRP A 108 14.82 -2.75 2.23
C TRP A 108 15.59 -3.18 0.97
N LEU A 109 14.88 -3.44 -0.13
CA LEU A 109 15.49 -3.80 -1.42
C LEU A 109 16.41 -2.69 -1.94
N LEU A 110 16.03 -1.41 -1.79
CA LEU A 110 16.87 -0.27 -2.17
C LEU A 110 18.16 -0.21 -1.36
N ILE A 111 18.10 -0.44 -0.05
CA ILE A 111 19.28 -0.45 0.82
C ILE A 111 20.26 -1.55 0.40
N LEU A 112 19.75 -2.76 0.13
CA LEU A 112 20.56 -3.88 -0.32
C LEU A 112 21.23 -3.61 -1.66
N LEU A 113 20.49 -2.99 -2.59
CA LEU A 113 21.04 -2.58 -3.88
C LEU A 113 22.16 -1.55 -3.69
N ILE A 114 21.97 -0.53 -2.87
CA ILE A 114 23.01 0.48 -2.59
C ILE A 114 24.25 -0.16 -1.96
N TRP A 115 24.06 -1.06 -0.99
CA TRP A 115 25.15 -1.78 -0.33
C TRP A 115 25.96 -2.64 -1.31
N SER A 116 25.28 -3.35 -2.22
CA SER A 116 25.93 -4.14 -3.27
C SER A 116 26.79 -3.27 -4.19
N GLN A 117 26.34 -2.06 -4.55
CA GLN A 117 27.11 -1.13 -5.39
C GLN A 117 28.32 -0.57 -4.63
N LEU A 118 28.18 -0.31 -3.32
CA LEU A 118 29.28 0.20 -2.49
C LEU A 118 30.39 -0.84 -2.35
N LEU A 119 30.04 -2.12 -2.17
CA LEU A 119 30.99 -3.24 -2.11
C LEU A 119 31.73 -3.45 -3.44
N LEU A 120 31.10 -3.15 -4.58
CA LEU A 120 31.74 -3.18 -5.89
C LEU A 120 32.74 -2.03 -6.11
N MET A 121 32.67 -0.96 -5.29
CA MET A 121 33.62 0.16 -5.33
C MET A 121 34.81 -0.01 -4.36
N GLY A 122 34.80 -1.04 -3.50
CA GLY A 122 35.89 -1.31 -2.55
C GLY A 122 37.04 -2.10 -3.18
N ASP A 123 38.25 -1.55 -3.11
CA ASP A 123 39.62 -2.11 -3.31
C ASP A 123 39.88 -3.19 -4.41
N ASP A 124 40.85 -2.89 -5.28
CA ASP A 124 41.18 -3.64 -6.50
C ASP A 124 41.94 -4.96 -6.28
N THR A 125 42.32 -5.27 -5.03
CA THR A 125 43.37 -6.24 -4.73
C THR A 125 42.92 -7.71 -4.88
N ASN A 126 41.61 -8.01 -4.94
CA ASN A 126 41.09 -9.38 -5.11
C ASN A 126 39.74 -9.46 -5.87
N ARG A 127 39.70 -8.93 -7.10
CA ARG A 127 38.50 -8.86 -7.96
C ARG A 127 37.73 -10.18 -8.15
N VAL A 128 38.42 -11.33 -8.25
CA VAL A 128 37.77 -12.64 -8.49
C VAL A 128 37.04 -13.13 -7.23
N LEU A 129 37.71 -13.14 -6.08
CA LEU A 129 37.13 -13.57 -4.80
C LEU A 129 35.98 -12.64 -4.37
N GLN A 130 36.13 -11.34 -4.62
CA GLN A 130 35.14 -10.33 -4.28
C GLN A 130 33.88 -10.42 -5.15
N SER A 131 34.02 -10.75 -6.44
CA SER A 131 32.86 -10.96 -7.32
C SER A 131 32.05 -12.21 -6.94
N ALA A 132 32.72 -13.30 -6.54
CA ALA A 132 32.06 -14.53 -6.09
C ALA A 132 31.34 -14.35 -4.74
N LEU A 133 32.00 -13.72 -3.75
CA LEU A 133 31.40 -13.40 -2.46
C LEU A 133 30.24 -12.40 -2.59
N CYS A 134 30.35 -11.43 -3.50
CA CYS A 134 29.28 -10.46 -3.75
C CYS A 134 28.04 -11.14 -4.33
N LEU A 135 28.21 -12.09 -5.26
CA LEU A 135 27.11 -12.85 -5.85
C LEU A 135 26.43 -13.75 -4.81
N GLU A 136 27.21 -14.52 -4.05
CA GLU A 136 26.71 -15.40 -2.99
C GLU A 136 25.96 -14.60 -1.91
N PHE A 137 26.52 -13.47 -1.45
CA PHE A 137 25.89 -12.64 -0.43
C PHE A 137 24.61 -11.96 -0.95
N THR A 138 24.63 -11.45 -2.18
CA THR A 138 23.45 -10.83 -2.81
C THR A 138 22.33 -11.84 -3.00
N VAL A 139 22.65 -13.05 -3.49
CA VAL A 139 21.67 -14.13 -3.68
C VAL A 139 21.12 -14.60 -2.34
N THR A 140 21.98 -14.82 -1.35
CA THR A 140 21.55 -15.29 -0.02
C THR A 140 20.63 -14.28 0.66
N VAL A 141 20.98 -12.99 0.64
CA VAL A 141 20.16 -11.95 1.26
C VAL A 141 18.86 -11.70 0.47
N ALA A 142 18.89 -11.80 -0.86
CA ALA A 142 17.68 -11.75 -1.67
C ALA A 142 16.74 -12.93 -1.36
N VAL A 143 17.27 -14.16 -1.29
CA VAL A 143 16.49 -15.36 -0.97
C VAL A 143 15.91 -15.28 0.43
N LEU A 144 16.67 -14.83 1.43
CA LEU A 144 16.17 -14.61 2.79
C LEU A 144 15.13 -13.48 2.85
N GLY A 145 15.31 -12.41 2.08
CA GLY A 145 14.34 -11.31 1.98
C GLY A 145 13.02 -11.75 1.35
N TYR A 146 13.08 -12.45 0.22
CA TYR A 146 11.89 -12.96 -0.47
C TYR A 146 11.20 -14.05 0.36
N SER A 147 11.94 -15.00 0.94
CA SER A 147 11.35 -16.04 1.79
C SER A 147 10.71 -15.46 3.06
N GLY A 148 11.35 -14.47 3.70
CA GLY A 148 10.77 -13.75 4.83
C GLY A 148 9.50 -12.99 4.44
N MET A 149 9.47 -12.38 3.26
CA MET A 149 8.29 -11.70 2.72
C MET A 149 7.15 -12.69 2.43
N PHE A 150 7.46 -13.85 1.83
CA PHE A 150 6.48 -14.92 1.63
C PHE A 150 5.94 -15.43 2.96
N LEU A 151 6.78 -15.55 3.99
CA LEU A 151 6.36 -15.94 5.33
C LEU A 151 5.45 -14.89 5.98
N ILE A 152 5.78 -13.60 5.86
CA ILE A 152 4.93 -12.51 6.38
C ILE A 152 3.60 -12.48 5.65
N ILE A 153 3.60 -12.52 4.31
CA ILE A 153 2.37 -12.57 3.51
C ILE A 153 1.57 -13.82 3.86
N PHE A 154 2.20 -14.98 3.99
CA PHE A 154 1.53 -16.24 4.34
C PHE A 154 0.96 -16.21 5.76
N VAL A 155 1.70 -15.68 6.75
CA VAL A 155 1.21 -15.51 8.12
C VAL A 155 0.06 -14.51 8.18
N VAL A 156 0.14 -13.42 7.42
CA VAL A 156 -0.93 -12.42 7.31
C VAL A 156 -2.16 -13.06 6.67
N LEU A 157 -2.02 -13.75 5.53
CA LEU A 157 -3.12 -14.45 4.87
C LEU A 157 -3.70 -15.59 5.72
N ALA A 158 -2.86 -16.36 6.40
CA ALA A 158 -3.30 -17.46 7.28
C ALA A 158 -3.98 -16.93 8.55
N HIS A 159 -3.53 -15.80 9.09
CA HIS A 159 -4.22 -15.11 10.17
C HIS A 159 -5.56 -14.54 9.67
N TRP A 160 -5.60 -14.01 8.46
CA TRP A 160 -6.81 -13.47 7.86
C TRP A 160 -7.87 -14.56 7.61
N GLY A 161 -7.45 -15.72 7.09
CA GLY A 161 -8.33 -16.88 6.91
C GLY A 161 -8.86 -17.49 8.21
N ARG A 162 -8.23 -17.22 9.36
CA ARG A 162 -8.74 -17.60 10.68
C ARG A 162 -9.69 -16.57 11.29
N VAL A 163 -9.53 -15.29 10.97
CA VAL A 163 -10.36 -14.19 11.52
C VAL A 163 -11.64 -13.99 10.71
N CYS A 164 -11.61 -14.31 9.41
CA CYS A 164 -12.80 -14.36 8.57
C CYS A 164 -13.04 -15.81 8.10
N PRO A 165 -13.72 -16.67 8.87
CA PRO A 165 -14.42 -17.79 8.26
C PRO A 165 -15.51 -17.15 7.41
N LEU A 166 -15.24 -17.00 6.10
CA LEU A 166 -16.30 -16.73 5.13
C LEU A 166 -17.30 -17.88 5.29
N GLY A 167 -18.40 -17.58 5.97
CA GLY A 167 -19.52 -18.47 6.12
C GLY A 167 -19.95 -18.92 4.72
N SER A 168 -19.96 -20.24 4.57
CA SER A 168 -20.76 -20.97 3.59
C SER A 168 -22.20 -20.47 3.54
#